data_AF-A0A127HUT1-F1
#
_entry.id   AF-A0A127HUT1-F1
#
_cell.length_a   1.000
_cell.length_b   1.000
_cell.length_c   1.000
_cell.angle_alpha   90.00
_cell.angle_beta   90.00
_cell.angle_gamma   90.00
#
_symmetry.space_group_name_H-M   'P 1'
#
loop_
_entity.id
_entity.type
_entity.pdbx_description
1 polymer ?
#
loop_
_entity_poly.entity_id
_entity_poly.type
_entity_poly.pdbx_seq_one_letter_code
_entity_poly.pdbx_strand_id
1 'polypeptide(L)'
;MPSIVWGRHPQEAYDNPYEHEAQFQFLRECDALLREIIKRLRPHTLKYHRDEQSLQKATWLITMDLLASLLDCVALLKETRHRPVARVFRDAVEAIDVMRYLHVESPKAEVALKKWYANDTISHGEIRKLIEALDGVEAATERRVFYQELSKFTHRTYRALLHSVSLGRGELMVHDSHGSGFLVLPQTIAAYMAVLGDITIQATGSVSSTGLLSSDEVVEAWGVALETHTAPRRFAMRVKPGSPL
;
A
#
# COMPACT_ATOMS: atom_id res chain seq x y z
N MET A 1 15.81 8.90 11.65
CA MET A 1 15.53 9.12 10.23
C MET A 1 14.92 7.83 9.71
N PRO A 2 13.84 7.94 8.94
CA PRO A 2 13.10 6.79 8.44
C PRO A 2 13.99 5.89 7.56
N SER A 3 13.56 4.65 7.38
CA SER A 3 14.16 3.74 6.40
C SER A 3 14.21 4.37 5.00
N ILE A 4 15.26 4.05 4.24
CA ILE A 4 15.45 4.50 2.85
C ILE A 4 14.37 3.97 1.87
N VAL A 5 13.57 3.00 2.30
CA VAL A 5 12.54 2.32 1.50
C VAL A 5 11.29 3.19 1.31
N TRP A 6 10.98 4.06 2.28
CA TRP A 6 9.79 4.91 2.22
C TRP A 6 9.81 5.83 1.00
N GLY A 7 8.69 5.90 0.28
CA GLY A 7 8.51 6.79 -0.87
C GLY A 7 9.31 6.43 -2.13
N ARG A 8 9.87 5.22 -2.20
CA ARG A 8 10.66 4.76 -3.36
C ARG A 8 9.79 4.17 -4.46
N HIS A 9 10.23 4.32 -5.71
CA HIS A 9 9.54 3.72 -6.84
C HIS A 9 9.82 2.19 -6.92
N PRO A 10 8.83 1.32 -7.17
CA PRO A 10 9.05 -0.13 -7.20
C PRO A 10 10.08 -0.60 -8.22
N GLN A 11 10.16 0.06 -9.39
CA GLN A 11 11.18 -0.24 -10.39
C GLN A 11 12.58 0.20 -9.96
N GLU A 12 12.70 1.33 -9.26
CA GLU A 12 14.00 1.77 -8.69
C GLU A 12 14.47 0.76 -7.65
N ALA A 13 13.55 0.32 -6.77
CA ALA A 13 13.81 -0.70 -5.75
C ALA A 13 14.19 -2.06 -6.35
N TYR A 14 13.57 -2.44 -7.48
CA TYR A 14 13.93 -3.65 -8.20
C TYR A 14 15.33 -3.57 -8.81
N ASP A 15 15.65 -2.45 -9.47
CA ASP A 15 16.94 -2.21 -10.12
C ASP A 15 18.07 -2.03 -9.08
N ASN A 16 17.73 -1.54 -7.88
CA ASN A 16 18.62 -1.17 -6.79
C ASN A 16 18.15 -1.73 -5.43
N PRO A 17 18.11 -3.06 -5.23
CA PRO A 17 17.56 -3.67 -4.03
C PRO A 17 18.21 -3.17 -2.74
N TYR A 18 17.43 -3.10 -1.67
CA TYR A 18 17.87 -2.63 -0.36
C TYR A 18 18.74 -3.66 0.36
N GLU A 19 19.65 -3.20 1.20
CA GLU A 19 20.36 -4.03 2.17
C GLU A 19 19.36 -4.69 3.14
N HIS A 20 19.65 -5.91 3.58
CA HIS A 20 18.78 -6.63 4.51
C HIS A 20 18.45 -5.82 5.77
N GLU A 21 19.41 -5.05 6.29
CA GLU A 21 19.21 -4.16 7.43
C GLU A 21 18.15 -3.08 7.16
N ALA A 22 18.20 -2.44 5.99
CA ALA A 22 17.22 -1.43 5.58
C ALA A 22 15.83 -2.05 5.31
N GLN A 23 15.78 -3.27 4.76
CA GLN A 23 14.54 -4.03 4.59
C GLN A 23 13.90 -4.35 5.95
N PHE A 24 14.68 -4.83 6.91
CA PHE A 24 14.18 -5.13 8.25
C PHE A 24 13.76 -3.88 9.01
N GLN A 25 14.51 -2.78 8.89
CA GLN A 25 14.11 -1.50 9.45
C GLN A 25 12.75 -1.06 8.90
N PHE A 26 12.59 -1.06 7.57
CA PHE A 26 11.32 -0.70 6.94
C PHE A 26 10.15 -1.55 7.46
N LEU A 27 10.31 -2.88 7.52
CA LEU A 27 9.24 -3.76 7.99
C LEU A 27 8.91 -3.57 9.49
N ARG A 28 9.88 -3.15 10.32
CA ARG A 28 9.62 -2.79 11.73
C ARG A 28 8.88 -1.47 11.84
N GLU A 29 9.34 -0.44 11.13
CA GLU A 29 8.70 0.88 11.09
C GLU A 29 7.27 0.79 10.55
N CYS A 30 7.06 0.02 9.47
CA CYS A 30 5.73 -0.18 8.88
C CYS A 30 4.78 -0.94 9.82
N ASP A 31 5.25 -2.01 10.47
CA ASP A 31 4.46 -2.74 11.49
C ASP A 31 4.10 -1.82 12.67
N ALA A 32 5.07 -1.06 13.18
CA ALA A 32 4.87 -0.13 14.28
C ALA A 32 3.87 0.98 13.93
N LEU A 33 3.97 1.56 12.74
CA LEU A 33 3.07 2.61 12.26
C LEU A 33 1.64 2.11 12.17
N LEU A 34 1.41 1.00 11.46
CA LEU A 34 0.07 0.43 11.29
C LEU A 34 -0.56 0.07 12.64
N ARG A 35 0.22 -0.51 13.56
CA ARG A 35 -0.24 -0.82 14.93
C ARG A 35 -0.56 0.43 15.74
N GLU A 36 0.24 1.49 15.63
CA GLU A 36 0.00 2.73 16.35
C GLU A 36 -1.27 3.43 15.84
N ILE A 37 -1.49 3.46 14.52
CA ILE A 37 -2.75 3.96 13.93
C ILE A 37 -3.94 3.15 14.41
N ILE A 38 -3.89 1.81 14.35
CA ILE A 38 -4.95 0.94 14.87
C ILE A 38 -5.22 1.19 16.35
N LYS A 39 -4.16 1.37 17.15
CA LYS A 39 -4.26 1.67 18.58
C LYS A 39 -4.98 3.01 18.80
N ARG A 40 -4.66 4.05 18.02
CA ARG A 40 -5.34 5.36 18.07
C ARG A 40 -6.79 5.29 17.61
N LEU A 41 -7.15 4.36 16.73
CA LEU A 41 -8.53 4.09 16.33
C LEU A 41 -9.34 3.27 17.34
N ARG A 42 -8.72 2.73 18.40
CA ARG A 42 -9.44 1.94 19.44
C ARG A 42 -10.64 2.64 20.05
N PRO A 43 -10.66 3.97 20.29
CA PRO A 43 -11.85 4.64 20.79
C PRO A 43 -13.08 4.49 19.88
N HIS A 44 -12.93 4.06 18.63
CA HIS A 44 -14.06 3.75 17.74
C HIS A 44 -14.60 2.32 17.89
N THR A 45 -13.91 1.47 18.66
CA THR A 45 -14.37 0.13 19.00
C THR A 45 -15.66 0.22 19.82
N LEU A 46 -16.65 -0.61 19.48
CA LEU A 46 -17.98 -0.64 20.11
C LEU A 46 -18.79 0.67 20.00
N LYS A 47 -18.42 1.62 19.13
CA LYS A 47 -19.20 2.85 18.91
C LYS A 47 -20.42 2.68 18.02
N TYR A 48 -20.38 1.74 17.09
CA TYR A 48 -21.39 1.64 16.02
C TYR A 48 -22.29 0.42 16.20
N HIS A 49 -23.59 0.61 15.98
CA HIS A 49 -24.53 -0.52 15.97
C HIS A 49 -24.42 -1.32 14.67
N ARG A 50 -24.77 -2.61 14.71
CA ARG A 50 -24.73 -3.48 13.51
C ARG A 50 -25.60 -2.97 12.37
N ASP A 51 -26.78 -2.42 12.69
CA ASP A 51 -27.77 -2.03 11.67
C ASP A 51 -27.70 -0.53 11.33
N GLU A 52 -26.80 0.22 11.98
CA GLU A 52 -26.50 1.62 11.64
C GLU A 52 -25.89 1.73 10.24
N GLN A 53 -26.33 2.72 9.46
CA GLN A 53 -25.84 3.01 8.12
C GLN A 53 -25.29 4.44 8.04
N SER A 54 -24.22 4.72 8.80
CA SER A 54 -23.56 6.03 8.83
C SER A 54 -22.27 6.04 8.03
N LEU A 55 -21.89 7.21 7.52
CA LEU A 55 -20.61 7.39 6.84
C LEU A 55 -19.43 7.05 7.77
N GLN A 56 -19.50 7.46 9.03
CA GLN A 56 -18.45 7.24 10.02
C GLN A 56 -18.22 5.74 10.29
N LYS A 57 -19.29 4.94 10.38
CA LYS A 57 -19.18 3.48 10.52
C LYS A 57 -18.57 2.84 9.28
N ALA A 58 -19.03 3.21 8.08
CA ALA A 58 -18.47 2.67 6.83
C ALA A 58 -16.96 2.97 6.72
N THR A 59 -16.59 4.22 7.02
CA THR A 59 -15.19 4.67 7.05
C THR A 59 -14.36 3.86 8.02
N TRP A 60 -14.85 3.67 9.25
CA TRP A 60 -14.16 2.87 10.26
C TRP A 60 -14.01 1.40 9.84
N LEU A 61 -15.04 0.77 9.29
CA LEU A 61 -14.98 -0.61 8.81
C LEU A 61 -13.93 -0.78 7.70
N ILE A 62 -13.98 0.06 6.67
CA ILE A 62 -13.06 -0.01 5.54
C ILE A 62 -11.62 0.28 5.99
N THR A 63 -11.44 1.27 6.88
CA THR A 63 -10.13 1.61 7.44
C THR A 63 -9.53 0.46 8.24
N MET A 64 -10.32 -0.16 9.13
CA MET A 64 -9.83 -1.25 9.97
C MET A 64 -9.47 -2.49 9.15
N ASP A 65 -10.27 -2.82 8.13
CA ASP A 65 -9.99 -3.92 7.20
C ASP A 65 -8.73 -3.66 6.37
N LEU A 66 -8.58 -2.44 5.84
CA LEU A 66 -7.39 -1.99 5.13
C LEU A 66 -6.12 -2.11 5.99
N LEU A 67 -6.13 -1.55 7.21
CA LEU A 67 -4.96 -1.56 8.08
C LEU A 67 -4.60 -2.98 8.54
N ALA A 68 -5.58 -3.84 8.79
CA ALA A 68 -5.34 -5.25 9.10
C ALA A 68 -4.71 -5.99 7.90
N SER A 69 -5.24 -5.77 6.70
CA SER A 69 -4.70 -6.36 5.46
C SER A 69 -3.25 -5.91 5.19
N LEU A 70 -2.91 -4.66 5.48
CA LEU A 70 -1.54 -4.15 5.37
C LEU A 70 -0.60 -4.77 6.43
N LEU A 71 -1.07 -5.02 7.65
CA LEU A 71 -0.30 -5.76 8.66
C LEU A 71 0.00 -7.20 8.21
N ASP A 72 -0.99 -7.87 7.60
CA ASP A 72 -0.78 -9.20 7.02
C ASP A 72 0.26 -9.16 5.88
N CYS A 73 0.25 -8.10 5.07
CA CYS A 73 1.29 -7.88 4.06
C CYS A 73 2.69 -7.76 4.67
N VAL A 74 2.82 -7.01 5.77
CA VAL A 74 4.10 -6.90 6.50
C VAL A 74 4.55 -8.27 7.01
N ALA A 75 3.66 -9.06 7.61
CA ALA A 75 3.98 -10.40 8.11
C ALA A 75 4.43 -11.34 6.98
N LEU A 76 3.72 -11.33 5.84
CA LEU A 76 4.07 -12.13 4.68
C LEU A 76 5.42 -11.71 4.08
N LEU A 77 5.73 -10.42 4.00
CA LEU A 77 7.02 -9.96 3.48
C LEU A 77 8.18 -10.28 4.42
N LYS A 78 7.98 -10.29 5.75
CA LYS A 78 8.96 -10.81 6.72
C LYS A 78 9.32 -12.28 6.43
N GLU A 79 8.37 -13.07 5.93
CA GLU A 79 8.57 -14.46 5.51
C GLU A 79 8.97 -14.62 4.03
N THR A 80 9.26 -13.53 3.31
CA THR A 80 9.55 -13.48 1.86
C THR A 80 8.41 -13.97 0.95
N ARG A 81 7.18 -13.99 1.46
CA ARG A 81 5.96 -14.44 0.78
C ARG A 81 5.29 -13.30 0.01
N HIS A 82 5.93 -12.84 -1.06
CA HIS A 82 5.45 -11.69 -1.85
C HIS A 82 4.22 -12.00 -2.73
N ARG A 83 4.06 -13.22 -3.25
CA ARG A 83 2.98 -13.53 -4.23
C ARG A 83 1.56 -13.28 -3.72
N PRO A 84 1.19 -13.62 -2.47
CA PRO A 84 -0.13 -13.25 -1.92
C PRO A 84 -0.30 -11.75 -1.71
N VAL A 85 0.78 -11.06 -1.30
CA VAL A 85 0.80 -9.60 -1.05
C VAL A 85 0.39 -8.81 -2.29
N ALA A 86 0.80 -9.26 -3.48
CA ALA A 86 0.43 -8.62 -4.75
C ALA A 86 -1.08 -8.46 -4.91
N ARG A 87 -1.86 -9.42 -4.42
CA ARG A 87 -3.33 -9.41 -4.53
C ARG A 87 -3.94 -8.36 -3.62
N VAL A 88 -3.43 -8.28 -2.39
CA VAL A 88 -3.89 -7.36 -1.36
C VAL A 88 -3.61 -5.89 -1.74
N PHE A 89 -2.49 -5.60 -2.40
CA PHE A 89 -2.16 -4.24 -2.79
C PHE A 89 -3.22 -3.57 -3.65
N ARG A 90 -3.83 -4.32 -4.56
CA ARG A 90 -4.92 -3.79 -5.38
C ARG A 90 -6.11 -3.46 -4.49
N ASP A 91 -6.59 -4.43 -3.72
CA ASP A 91 -7.74 -4.27 -2.84
C ASP A 91 -7.55 -3.11 -1.85
N ALA A 92 -6.32 -2.91 -1.36
CA ALA A 92 -5.96 -1.80 -0.47
C ALA A 92 -6.14 -0.42 -1.15
N VAL A 93 -5.67 -0.27 -2.39
CA VAL A 93 -5.84 0.96 -3.17
C VAL A 93 -7.31 1.21 -3.47
N GLU A 94 -8.05 0.15 -3.80
CA GLU A 94 -9.49 0.23 -4.05
C GLU A 94 -10.26 0.66 -2.78
N ALA A 95 -9.87 0.17 -1.60
CA ALA A 95 -10.44 0.58 -0.32
C ALA A 95 -10.19 2.07 -0.02
N ILE A 96 -8.96 2.56 -0.25
CA ILE A 96 -8.61 3.99 -0.09
C ILE A 96 -9.48 4.86 -1.00
N ASP A 97 -9.62 4.45 -2.27
CA ASP A 97 -10.41 5.17 -3.27
C ASP A 97 -11.92 5.17 -2.94
N VAL A 98 -12.45 4.06 -2.45
CA VAL A 98 -13.84 3.97 -1.97
C VAL A 98 -14.07 4.90 -0.77
N MET A 99 -13.18 4.89 0.23
CA MET A 99 -13.31 5.79 1.38
C MET A 99 -13.29 7.25 0.93
N ARG A 100 -12.35 7.59 0.06
CA ARG A 100 -12.26 8.93 -0.51
C ARG A 100 -13.55 9.33 -1.23
N TYR A 101 -14.10 8.45 -2.05
CA TYR A 101 -15.35 8.69 -2.78
C TYR A 101 -16.53 8.97 -1.84
N LEU A 102 -16.66 8.17 -0.78
CA LEU A 102 -17.77 8.29 0.18
C LEU A 102 -17.74 9.60 0.99
N HIS A 103 -16.55 10.22 1.14
CA HIS A 103 -16.36 11.49 1.85
C HIS A 103 -16.51 12.74 0.97
N VAL A 104 -16.79 12.57 -0.32
CA VAL A 104 -17.06 13.72 -1.19
C VAL A 104 -18.46 14.25 -0.89
N GLU A 105 -18.57 15.55 -0.62
CA GLU A 105 -19.84 16.25 -0.43
C GLU A 105 -20.65 16.30 -1.74
N SER A 106 -21.32 15.19 -2.07
CA SER A 106 -22.12 15.07 -3.28
C SER A 106 -23.31 14.11 -3.09
N PRO A 107 -24.44 14.35 -3.78
CA PRO A 107 -25.57 13.40 -3.77
C PRO A 107 -25.19 12.00 -4.26
N LYS A 108 -24.16 11.88 -5.10
CA LYS A 108 -23.67 10.60 -5.60
C LYS A 108 -23.00 9.78 -4.51
N ALA A 109 -22.24 10.41 -3.62
CA ALA A 109 -21.60 9.74 -2.49
C ALA A 109 -22.64 9.18 -1.50
N GLU A 110 -23.71 9.93 -1.20
CA GLU A 110 -24.81 9.45 -0.35
C GLU A 110 -25.53 8.23 -0.95
N VAL A 111 -25.78 8.26 -2.27
CA VAL A 111 -26.39 7.12 -2.99
C VAL A 111 -25.43 5.92 -2.98
N ALA A 112 -24.15 6.14 -3.19
CA ALA A 112 -23.13 5.09 -3.16
C ALA A 112 -23.00 4.45 -1.77
N LEU A 113 -23.09 5.23 -0.69
CA LEU A 113 -23.08 4.71 0.68
C LEU A 113 -24.27 3.76 0.91
N LYS A 114 -25.48 4.17 0.50
CA LYS A 114 -26.68 3.33 0.61
C LYS A 114 -26.54 2.04 -0.19
N LYS A 115 -26.00 2.13 -1.41
CA LYS A 115 -25.69 0.97 -2.26
C LYS A 115 -24.68 0.03 -1.61
N TRP A 116 -23.59 0.56 -1.05
CA TRP A 116 -22.56 -0.22 -0.37
C TRP A 116 -23.15 -1.00 0.81
N TYR A 117 -23.99 -0.37 1.65
CA TYR A 117 -24.72 -1.05 2.72
C TYR A 117 -25.74 -2.09 2.21
N ALA A 118 -26.23 -1.95 0.98
CA ALA A 118 -27.08 -2.91 0.32
C ALA A 118 -26.30 -4.03 -0.41
N ASN A 119 -24.99 -4.17 -0.14
CA ASN A 119 -24.08 -5.14 -0.78
C ASN A 119 -23.87 -4.92 -2.29
N ASP A 120 -24.03 -3.69 -2.78
CA ASP A 120 -23.67 -3.31 -4.14
C ASP A 120 -22.25 -2.72 -4.19
N THR A 121 -21.61 -2.76 -5.36
CA THR A 121 -20.24 -2.29 -5.55
C THR A 121 -20.20 -0.87 -6.08
N ILE A 122 -19.25 -0.07 -5.60
CA ILE A 122 -18.97 1.25 -6.16
C ILE A 122 -17.99 1.06 -7.31
N SER A 123 -18.36 1.47 -8.52
CA SER A 123 -17.54 1.16 -9.69
C SER A 123 -16.28 2.04 -9.75
N HIS A 124 -15.14 1.43 -10.11
CA HIS A 124 -13.87 2.14 -10.35
C HIS A 124 -13.96 3.21 -11.44
N GLY A 125 -14.92 3.08 -12.36
CA GLY A 125 -15.17 4.10 -13.38
C GLY A 125 -15.78 5.37 -12.78
N GLU A 126 -16.70 5.21 -11.82
CA GLU A 126 -17.34 6.34 -11.12
C GLU A 126 -16.34 7.07 -10.22
N ILE A 127 -15.50 6.32 -9.50
CA ILE A 127 -14.45 6.87 -8.64
C ILE A 127 -13.48 7.74 -9.46
N ARG A 128 -12.97 7.23 -10.58
CA ARG A 128 -12.02 7.96 -11.43
C ARG A 128 -12.58 9.28 -11.97
N LYS A 129 -13.83 9.26 -12.44
CA LYS A 129 -14.50 10.49 -12.91
C LYS A 129 -14.66 11.52 -11.80
N LEU A 130 -14.87 11.05 -10.56
CA LEU A 130 -14.98 11.95 -9.42
C LEU A 130 -13.63 12.56 -9.05
N ILE A 131 -12.57 11.76 -9.02
CA ILE A 131 -11.19 12.25 -8.78
C ILE A 131 -10.82 13.32 -9.82
N GLU A 132 -11.10 13.08 -11.10
CA GLU A 132 -10.86 14.06 -12.17
C GLU A 132 -11.65 15.36 -11.98
N ALA A 133 -12.88 15.26 -11.50
CA ALA A 133 -13.71 16.43 -11.23
C ALA A 133 -13.24 17.25 -10.02
N LEU A 134 -12.63 16.61 -9.01
CA LEU A 134 -12.22 17.25 -7.75
C LEU A 134 -10.78 17.76 -7.78
N ASP A 135 -9.85 16.95 -8.26
CA ASP A 135 -8.41 17.23 -8.22
C ASP A 135 -7.86 17.71 -9.57
N GLY A 136 -8.70 17.66 -10.61
CA GLY A 136 -8.31 17.96 -11.97
C GLY A 136 -7.70 16.79 -12.74
N VAL A 137 -7.41 17.07 -14.02
CA VAL A 137 -6.98 16.06 -15.01
C VAL A 137 -5.60 15.49 -14.69
N GLU A 138 -4.71 16.29 -14.10
CA GLU A 138 -3.34 15.89 -13.77
C GLU A 138 -3.33 14.82 -12.68
N ALA A 139 -3.95 15.09 -11.53
CA ALA A 139 -4.08 14.12 -10.43
C ALA A 139 -4.84 12.84 -10.84
N ALA A 140 -5.88 12.96 -11.67
CA ALA A 140 -6.55 11.78 -12.23
C ALA A 140 -5.64 10.98 -13.16
N THR A 141 -4.78 11.65 -13.92
CA THR A 141 -3.79 11.00 -14.79
C THR A 141 -2.73 10.28 -13.96
N GLU A 142 -2.19 10.92 -12.92
CA GLU A 142 -1.24 10.31 -11.99
C GLU A 142 -1.84 9.07 -11.32
N ARG A 143 -3.07 9.19 -10.78
CA ARG A 143 -3.77 8.05 -10.16
C ARG A 143 -3.98 6.90 -11.15
N ARG A 144 -4.32 7.22 -12.40
CA ARG A 144 -4.48 6.23 -13.47
C ARG A 144 -3.15 5.55 -13.81
N VAL A 145 -2.06 6.31 -13.92
CA VAL A 145 -0.71 5.77 -14.18
C VAL A 145 -0.29 4.86 -13.04
N PHE A 146 -0.47 5.29 -11.79
CA PHE A 146 -0.20 4.47 -10.61
C PHE A 146 -0.99 3.15 -10.65
N TYR A 147 -2.30 3.20 -10.91
CA TYR A 147 -3.12 1.99 -11.01
C TYR A 147 -2.68 1.10 -12.17
N GLN A 148 -2.26 1.66 -13.30
CA GLN A 148 -1.75 0.89 -14.43
C GLN A 148 -0.41 0.21 -14.10
N GLU A 149 0.52 0.89 -13.43
CA GLU A 149 1.78 0.30 -13.01
C GLU A 149 1.57 -0.76 -11.93
N LEU A 150 0.72 -0.47 -10.94
CA LEU A 150 0.30 -1.46 -9.95
C LEU A 150 -0.38 -2.65 -10.63
N SER A 151 -1.23 -2.42 -11.63
CA SER A 151 -1.86 -3.49 -12.40
C SER A 151 -0.83 -4.31 -13.16
N LYS A 152 0.16 -3.70 -13.82
CA LYS A 152 1.25 -4.43 -14.48
C LYS A 152 2.07 -5.28 -13.50
N PHE A 153 2.21 -4.81 -12.25
CA PHE A 153 2.92 -5.47 -11.17
C PHE A 153 2.12 -6.61 -10.51
N THR A 154 0.82 -6.41 -10.31
CA THR A 154 -0.09 -7.33 -9.59
C THR A 154 -0.80 -8.31 -10.50
N HIS A 155 -1.05 -7.93 -11.76
CA HIS A 155 -1.54 -8.85 -12.78
C HIS A 155 -0.37 -9.73 -13.25
N ARG A 156 -0.71 -10.95 -13.64
CA ARG A 156 0.20 -11.97 -14.16
C ARG A 156 0.73 -11.62 -15.56
N THR A 157 1.18 -10.38 -15.76
CA THR A 157 1.91 -10.00 -16.95
C THR A 157 3.19 -10.82 -17.03
N TYR A 158 3.66 -11.10 -18.24
CA TYR A 158 4.87 -11.88 -18.45
C TYR A 158 6.05 -11.32 -17.63
N ARG A 159 6.23 -10.00 -17.63
CA ARG A 159 7.28 -9.31 -16.87
C ARG A 159 7.14 -9.51 -15.36
N ALA A 160 5.94 -9.32 -14.79
CA ALA A 160 5.73 -9.48 -13.36
C ALA A 160 5.93 -10.94 -12.90
N LEU A 161 5.50 -11.91 -13.71
CA LEU A 161 5.77 -13.33 -13.44
C LEU A 161 7.27 -13.64 -13.53
N LEU A 162 7.96 -13.11 -14.55
CA LEU A 162 9.40 -13.31 -14.73
C LEU A 162 10.21 -12.69 -13.58
N HIS A 163 9.82 -11.52 -13.08
CA HIS A 163 10.42 -10.88 -11.90
C HIS A 163 10.11 -11.63 -10.59
N SER A 164 9.22 -12.62 -10.63
CA SER A 164 8.88 -13.48 -9.49
C SER A 164 9.46 -14.89 -9.62
N VAL A 165 10.45 -15.09 -10.49
CA VAL A 165 11.21 -16.34 -10.57
C VAL A 165 12.71 -16.05 -10.49
N SER A 166 13.46 -16.98 -9.89
CA SER A 166 14.91 -16.95 -9.87
C SER A 166 15.48 -17.46 -11.19
N LEU A 167 16.73 -17.10 -11.50
CA LEU A 167 17.46 -17.63 -12.67
C LEU A 167 18.61 -18.53 -12.21
N GLY A 168 18.66 -19.74 -12.76
CA GLY A 168 19.74 -20.70 -12.57
C GLY A 168 20.80 -20.63 -13.68
N ARG A 169 21.56 -21.72 -13.83
CA ARG A 169 22.60 -21.82 -14.86
C ARG A 169 21.99 -21.67 -16.25
N GLY A 170 22.59 -20.83 -17.09
CA GLY A 170 22.14 -20.60 -18.47
C GLY A 170 20.80 -19.87 -18.55
N GLU A 171 20.48 -19.04 -17.56
CA GLU A 171 19.22 -18.26 -17.49
C GLU A 171 17.95 -19.13 -17.43
N LEU A 172 18.10 -20.39 -17.01
CA LEU A 172 16.96 -21.28 -16.81
C LEU A 172 16.13 -20.83 -15.61
N MET A 173 14.82 -20.71 -15.79
CA MET A 173 13.90 -20.24 -14.75
C MET A 173 13.78 -21.26 -13.61
N VAL A 174 13.85 -20.75 -12.37
CA VAL A 174 13.67 -21.49 -11.13
C VAL A 174 12.46 -20.92 -10.40
N HIS A 175 11.47 -21.76 -10.12
CA HIS A 175 10.31 -21.34 -9.35
C HIS A 175 10.67 -21.24 -7.85
N ASP A 176 11.10 -20.06 -7.44
CA ASP A 176 11.48 -19.71 -6.07
C ASP A 176 10.25 -19.32 -5.24
N SER A 177 9.66 -20.30 -4.55
CA SER A 177 8.55 -20.04 -3.63
C SER A 177 8.92 -20.33 -2.20
N HIS A 178 8.16 -19.73 -1.28
CA HIS A 178 8.19 -20.13 0.11
C HIS A 178 7.95 -21.65 0.21
N GLY A 179 8.81 -22.35 0.96
CA GLY A 179 8.79 -23.80 1.09
C GLY A 179 9.45 -24.58 -0.06
N SER A 180 9.92 -23.93 -1.13
CA SER A 180 10.62 -24.62 -2.25
C SER A 180 12.07 -24.98 -1.96
N GLY A 181 12.63 -24.47 -0.85
CA GLY A 181 14.07 -24.58 -0.54
C GLY A 181 14.96 -23.60 -1.32
N PHE A 182 14.41 -22.88 -2.30
CA PHE A 182 15.11 -21.83 -3.05
C PHE A 182 14.88 -20.45 -2.44
N LEU A 183 15.91 -19.60 -2.50
CA LEU A 183 15.85 -18.21 -2.03
C LEU A 183 15.08 -17.35 -3.04
N VAL A 184 14.22 -16.48 -2.52
CA VAL A 184 13.56 -15.44 -3.32
C VAL A 184 14.55 -14.32 -3.61
N LEU A 185 14.53 -13.80 -4.84
CA LEU A 185 15.39 -12.69 -5.26
C LEU A 185 15.17 -11.42 -4.39
N PRO A 186 16.26 -10.77 -3.90
CA PRO A 186 16.17 -9.51 -3.17
C PRO A 186 15.49 -8.38 -3.94
N GLN A 187 15.64 -8.35 -5.27
CA GLN A 187 15.02 -7.38 -6.18
C GLN A 187 13.49 -7.44 -6.08
N THR A 188 12.94 -8.64 -6.09
CA THR A 188 11.50 -8.88 -5.98
C THR A 188 11.01 -8.36 -4.64
N ILE A 189 11.64 -8.77 -3.54
CA ILE A 189 11.21 -8.33 -2.20
C ILE A 189 11.31 -6.81 -2.04
N ALA A 190 12.38 -6.18 -2.52
CA ALA A 190 12.55 -4.73 -2.47
C ALA A 190 11.44 -3.97 -3.20
N ALA A 191 11.05 -4.44 -4.40
CA ALA A 191 9.95 -3.83 -5.16
C ALA A 191 8.60 -3.93 -4.42
N TYR A 192 8.32 -5.07 -3.78
CA TYR A 192 7.10 -5.23 -2.98
C TYR A 192 7.10 -4.34 -1.75
N MET A 193 8.24 -4.17 -1.08
CA MET A 193 8.35 -3.26 0.06
C MET A 193 8.11 -1.80 -0.35
N ALA A 194 8.60 -1.38 -1.52
CA ALA A 194 8.35 -0.04 -2.05
C ALA A 194 6.85 0.20 -2.29
N VAL A 195 6.14 -0.76 -2.90
CA VAL A 195 4.67 -0.67 -3.08
C VAL A 195 3.95 -0.63 -1.74
N LEU A 196 4.34 -1.48 -0.78
CA LEU A 196 3.75 -1.46 0.57
C LEU A 196 3.97 -0.10 1.25
N GLY A 197 5.15 0.49 1.11
CA GLY A 197 5.47 1.79 1.69
C GLY A 197 4.58 2.90 1.13
N ASP A 198 4.41 2.94 -0.18
CA ASP A 198 3.54 3.91 -0.85
C ASP A 198 2.06 3.74 -0.44
N ILE A 199 1.53 2.50 -0.46
CA ILE A 199 0.15 2.24 -0.04
C ILE A 199 -0.05 2.58 1.44
N THR A 200 0.94 2.33 2.30
CA THR A 200 0.86 2.68 3.73
C THR A 200 0.82 4.21 3.93
N ILE A 201 1.60 4.97 3.15
CA ILE A 201 1.53 6.44 3.15
C ILE A 201 0.13 6.89 2.76
N GLN A 202 -0.42 6.37 1.66
CA GLN A 202 -1.77 6.71 1.22
C GLN A 202 -2.85 6.31 2.25
N ALA A 203 -2.74 5.12 2.85
CA ALA A 203 -3.67 4.63 3.86
C ALA A 203 -3.67 5.55 5.09
N THR A 204 -2.50 5.88 5.64
CA THR A 204 -2.40 6.78 6.80
C THR A 204 -2.89 8.21 6.48
N GLY A 205 -2.62 8.71 5.27
CA GLY A 205 -3.20 9.97 4.80
C GLY A 205 -4.73 9.92 4.67
N SER A 206 -5.30 8.79 4.26
CA SER A 206 -6.76 8.63 4.17
C SER A 206 -7.45 8.63 5.53
N VAL A 207 -6.77 8.13 6.58
CA VAL A 207 -7.31 8.12 7.94
C VAL A 207 -7.49 9.55 8.46
N SER A 208 -6.55 10.46 8.16
CA SER A 208 -6.68 11.87 8.54
C SER A 208 -7.70 12.60 7.68
N SER A 209 -7.70 12.38 6.36
CA SER A 209 -8.61 13.09 5.44
C SER A 209 -10.08 12.74 5.66
N THR A 210 -10.38 11.57 6.23
CA THR A 210 -11.74 11.11 6.52
C THR A 210 -12.21 11.46 7.94
N GLY A 211 -11.36 12.13 8.73
CA GLY A 211 -11.70 12.60 10.08
C GLY A 211 -11.79 11.51 11.14
N LEU A 212 -11.29 10.29 10.88
CA LEU A 212 -11.18 9.26 11.91
C LEU A 212 -10.08 9.56 12.92
N LEU A 213 -8.98 10.16 12.46
CA LEU A 213 -7.94 10.77 13.30
C LEU A 213 -7.68 12.19 12.79
N SER A 214 -7.20 13.06 13.67
CA SER A 214 -6.65 14.34 13.25
C SER A 214 -5.32 14.17 12.50
N SER A 215 -4.92 15.19 11.73
CA SER A 215 -3.61 15.20 11.08
C SER A 215 -2.47 15.12 12.08
N ASP A 216 -2.60 15.79 13.23
CA ASP A 216 -1.59 15.76 14.30
C ASP A 216 -1.44 14.34 14.88
N GLU A 217 -2.55 13.64 15.11
CA GLU A 217 -2.50 12.25 15.60
C GLU A 217 -1.80 11.30 14.63
N VAL A 218 -1.99 11.50 13.32
CA VAL A 218 -1.29 10.72 12.30
C VAL A 218 0.19 11.07 12.27
N VAL A 219 0.56 12.36 12.32
CA VAL A 219 1.95 12.82 12.37
C VAL A 219 2.68 12.27 13.61
N GLU A 220 2.02 12.30 14.77
CA GLU A 220 2.57 11.71 15.98
C GLU A 220 2.75 10.19 15.86
N ALA A 221 1.80 9.48 15.23
CA ALA A 221 1.94 8.05 15.00
C ALA A 221 3.16 7.73 14.13
N TRP A 222 3.41 8.52 13.08
CA TRP A 222 4.65 8.45 12.30
C TRP A 222 5.88 8.73 13.17
N GLY A 223 5.85 9.77 14.00
CA GLY A 223 6.96 10.11 14.90
C GLY A 223 7.31 9.01 15.91
N VAL A 224 6.31 8.25 16.39
CA VAL A 224 6.50 7.10 17.28
C VAL A 224 7.05 5.88 16.54
N ALA A 225 6.63 5.68 15.29
CA ALA A 225 6.94 4.47 14.54
C ALA A 225 8.31 4.48 13.86
N LEU A 226 8.78 5.65 13.42
CA LEU A 226 10.01 5.78 12.65
C LEU A 226 11.25 5.69 13.54
N GLU A 227 12.25 4.89 13.12
CA GLU A 227 13.49 4.76 13.87
C GLU A 227 14.35 6.04 13.74
N THR A 228 15.19 6.30 14.74
CA THR A 228 16.02 7.51 14.80
C THR A 228 17.26 7.41 13.92
N HIS A 229 17.69 6.21 13.54
CA HIS A 229 18.86 5.97 12.69
C HIS A 229 18.45 5.21 11.43
N THR A 230 18.96 5.65 10.28
CA THR A 230 18.73 4.95 9.01
C THR A 230 19.85 3.95 8.76
N ALA A 231 19.48 2.72 8.39
CA ALA A 231 20.44 1.72 7.94
C ALA A 231 21.25 2.25 6.74
N PRO A 232 22.58 2.13 6.76
CA PRO A 232 23.43 2.75 5.74
C PRO A 232 23.27 2.03 4.39
N ARG A 233 23.23 2.81 3.31
CA ARG A 233 23.40 2.31 1.94
C ARG A 233 24.86 1.93 1.74
N ARG A 234 25.13 0.66 1.45
CA ARG A 234 26.48 0.11 1.26
C ARG A 234 26.81 -0.10 -0.21
N PHE A 235 25.80 -0.39 -1.03
CA PHE A 235 25.98 -0.60 -2.47
C PHE A 235 25.63 0.64 -3.29
N ALA A 236 26.49 0.97 -4.25
CA ALA A 236 26.25 2.05 -5.20
C ALA A 236 25.01 1.74 -6.05
N MET A 237 24.18 2.77 -6.29
CA MET A 237 23.04 2.63 -7.18
C MET A 237 23.50 2.46 -8.62
N ARG A 238 22.93 1.48 -9.32
CA ARG A 238 22.99 1.38 -10.77
C ARG A 238 22.12 2.49 -11.35
N VAL A 239 22.77 3.55 -11.81
CA VAL A 239 22.13 4.59 -12.62
C VAL A 239 22.11 4.08 -14.06
N LYS A 240 20.92 3.92 -14.65
CA LYS A 240 20.84 3.67 -16.10
C LYS A 240 21.38 4.90 -16.83
N PRO A 241 22.25 4.75 -17.85
CA PRO A 241 22.74 5.89 -18.61
C PRO A 241 21.55 6.69 -19.17
N GLY A 242 21.42 7.96 -18.77
CA GLY A 242 20.40 8.89 -19.29
C GLY A 242 19.14 9.13 -18.44
N SER A 243 19.02 8.58 -17.23
CA SER A 243 17.93 8.94 -16.31
C SER A 243 18.26 10.22 -15.52
N PRO A 244 17.36 11.23 -15.44
CA PRO A 244 17.52 12.34 -14.50
C PRO A 244 17.34 11.82 -13.06
N LEU A 245 18.16 12.35 -12.16
CA LEU A 245 18.10 12.14 -10.70
C LEU A 245 16.80 12.68 -10.12
#